data_AF-A0A0M8MHI3-F1
#
_entry.id   AF-A0A0M8MHI3-F1
#
_cell.length_a   1.000
_cell.length_b   1.000
_cell.length_c   1.000
_cell.angle_alpha   90.00
_cell.angle_beta   90.00
_cell.angle_gamma   90.00
#
_symmetry.space_group_name_H-M   'P 1'
#
loop_
_entity.id
_entity.type
_entity.pdbx_description
1 polymer ?
#
loop_
_entity_poly.entity_id
_entity_poly.type
_entity_poly.pdbx_seq_one_letter_code
_entity_poly.pdbx_strand_id
1 'polypeptide(L)'
;MIKRINLRFCIIHFLAAYCLCYSFFYLALIPYESVINCIEQGGKDTKYWEGCVSLEDISYFLIITNVMKLLGILTSLLISGFLSFKRRISWINSFLVFTSMYLLYYFDILGWQYARYIVAPLWLLDNFMVEKAMAALLLIALSMFLWFSPITNRFMAKATT
;
A
#
# COMPACT_ATOMS: atom_id res chain seq x y z
N MET A 1 24.78 -2.95 23.55
CA MET A 1 25.03 -3.64 22.27
C MET A 1 24.04 -3.10 21.24
N ILE A 2 24.47 -2.23 20.33
CA ILE A 2 23.60 -1.70 19.26
C ILE A 2 23.30 -2.87 18.32
N LYS A 3 22.04 -3.34 18.31
CA LYS A 3 21.62 -4.40 17.39
C LYS A 3 21.75 -3.86 15.96
N ARG A 4 22.57 -4.54 15.15
CA ARG A 4 22.89 -4.16 13.77
C ARG A 4 21.63 -4.02 12.91
N ILE A 5 21.70 -3.14 11.91
CA ILE A 5 20.70 -3.03 10.85
C ILE A 5 20.70 -4.34 10.05
N ASN A 6 19.52 -4.90 9.80
CA ASN A 6 19.32 -6.06 8.95
C ASN A 6 18.62 -5.63 7.66
N LEU A 7 19.40 -5.44 6.60
CA LEU A 7 18.89 -4.94 5.32
C LEU A 7 17.85 -5.90 4.70
N ARG A 8 18.03 -7.22 4.82
CA ARG A 8 17.06 -8.21 4.31
C ARG A 8 15.71 -8.07 4.99
N PHE A 9 15.72 -7.83 6.31
CA PHE A 9 14.51 -7.52 7.06
C PHE A 9 13.86 -6.24 6.54
N CYS A 10 14.64 -5.16 6.39
CA CYS A 10 14.11 -3.89 5.90
C CYS A 10 13.47 -4.03 4.52
N ILE A 11 14.12 -4.72 3.57
CA ILE A 11 13.58 -4.92 2.21
C ILE A 11 12.26 -5.68 2.23
N ILE A 12 12.20 -6.82 2.92
CA ILE A 12 10.97 -7.63 2.97
C ILE A 12 9.83 -6.87 3.66
N HIS A 13 10.13 -6.20 4.77
CA HIS A 13 9.14 -5.43 5.51
C HIS A 13 8.69 -4.19 4.74
N PHE A 14 9.57 -3.56 3.96
CA PHE A 14 9.23 -2.49 3.04
C PHE A 14 8.28 -2.96 1.94
N LEU A 15 8.57 -4.10 1.29
CA LEU A 15 7.68 -4.67 0.27
C LEU A 15 6.31 -5.06 0.85
N ALA A 16 6.28 -5.60 2.07
CA ALA A 16 5.04 -5.91 2.76
C ALA A 16 4.25 -4.63 3.11
N ALA A 17 4.94 -3.60 3.60
CA ALA A 17 4.37 -2.28 3.88
C ALA A 17 3.78 -1.64 2.63
N TYR A 18 4.49 -1.75 1.50
CA TYR A 18 4.06 -1.28 0.21
C TYR A 18 2.74 -1.93 -0.22
N CYS A 19 2.67 -3.27 -0.15
CA CYS A 19 1.46 -4.01 -0.48
C CYS A 19 0.29 -3.59 0.42
N LEU A 20 0.51 -3.49 1.74
CA LEU A 20 -0.53 -3.09 2.68
C LEU A 20 -0.98 -1.62 2.45
N CYS A 21 -0.07 -0.70 2.18
CA CYS A 21 -0.41 0.68 1.85
C CYS A 21 -1.35 0.74 0.64
N TYR A 22 -1.02 0.00 -0.43
CA TYR A 22 -1.87 -0.01 -1.62
C TYR A 22 -3.15 -0.79 -1.44
N SER A 23 -3.22 -1.80 -0.58
CA SER A 23 -4.51 -2.43 -0.29
C SER A 23 -5.50 -1.46 0.34
N PHE A 24 -5.04 -0.64 1.29
CA PHE A 24 -5.88 0.41 1.90
C PHE A 24 -6.29 1.46 0.86
N PHE A 25 -5.38 1.84 -0.03
CA PHE A 25 -5.70 2.72 -1.15
C PHE A 25 -6.81 2.13 -2.04
N TYR A 26 -6.70 0.87 -2.46
CA TYR A 26 -7.74 0.21 -3.28
C TYR A 26 -9.09 0.14 -2.57
N LEU A 27 -9.12 -0.14 -1.25
CA LEU A 27 -10.35 -0.07 -0.46
C LEU A 27 -10.96 1.33 -0.45
N ALA A 28 -10.12 2.37 -0.38
CA ALA A 28 -10.55 3.76 -0.41
C ALA A 28 -11.18 4.18 -1.75
N LEU A 29 -10.92 3.45 -2.84
CA LEU A 29 -11.47 3.74 -4.16
C LEU A 29 -12.94 3.27 -4.29
N ILE A 30 -13.36 2.26 -3.53
CA ILE A 30 -14.67 1.62 -3.68
C ILE A 30 -15.84 2.63 -3.61
N PRO A 31 -15.90 3.56 -2.64
CA PRO A 31 -17.03 4.49 -2.54
C PRO A 31 -17.05 5.58 -3.63
N TYR A 32 -15.97 5.71 -4.42
CA TYR A 32 -15.75 6.83 -5.33
C TYR A 32 -15.67 6.38 -6.80
N GLU A 33 -16.41 5.33 -7.16
CA GLU A 33 -16.52 4.84 -8.53
C GLU A 33 -16.89 5.96 -9.52
N SER A 34 -17.85 6.82 -9.16
CA SER A 34 -18.28 7.95 -9.99
C SER A 34 -17.14 8.93 -10.27
N VAL A 35 -16.36 9.29 -9.25
CA VAL A 35 -15.19 10.17 -9.38
C VAL A 35 -14.15 9.56 -10.31
N ILE A 36 -13.86 8.28 -10.15
CA ILE A 36 -12.84 7.58 -10.94
C ILE A 36 -13.27 7.45 -12.39
N ASN A 37 -14.51 7.04 -12.63
CA ASN A 37 -15.08 7.01 -13.98
C ASN A 37 -15.03 8.39 -14.65
N CYS A 38 -15.29 9.45 -13.89
CA CYS A 38 -15.18 10.82 -14.39
C CYS A 38 -13.75 11.20 -14.78
N ILE A 39 -12.75 10.83 -13.97
CA ILE A 39 -11.33 11.08 -14.26
C ILE A 39 -10.89 10.30 -15.52
N GLU A 40 -11.30 9.05 -15.64
CA GLU A 40 -10.94 8.19 -16.79
C GLU A 40 -11.60 8.62 -18.10
N GLN A 41 -12.83 9.14 -18.04
CA GLN A 41 -13.56 9.67 -19.20
C GLN A 41 -13.17 11.11 -19.53
N GLY A 42 -12.97 11.96 -18.54
CA GLY A 42 -12.59 13.37 -18.68
C GLY A 42 -11.18 13.58 -19.26
N GLY A 43 -10.32 12.56 -19.20
CA GLY A 43 -9.07 12.52 -19.99
C GLY A 43 -9.29 12.42 -21.50
N LYS A 44 -10.51 12.11 -21.96
CA LYS A 44 -10.87 11.95 -23.38
C LYS A 44 -11.74 13.09 -23.93
N ASP A 45 -12.46 13.84 -23.08
CA ASP A 45 -13.30 14.97 -23.50
C ASP A 45 -13.43 16.04 -22.39
N THR A 46 -12.95 17.26 -22.64
CA THR A 46 -12.87 18.33 -21.63
C THR A 46 -14.24 18.91 -21.26
N LYS A 47 -15.27 18.72 -22.09
CA LYS A 47 -16.65 19.15 -21.78
C LYS A 47 -17.34 18.28 -20.74
N TYR A 48 -16.82 17.08 -20.48
CA TYR A 48 -17.44 16.11 -19.57
C TYR A 48 -17.17 16.39 -18.09
N TRP A 49 -16.24 17.30 -17.77
CA TRP A 49 -15.93 17.67 -16.39
C TRP A 49 -17.03 18.51 -15.73
N GLU A 50 -17.80 19.26 -16.52
CA GLU A 50 -18.89 20.10 -16.02
C GLU A 50 -20.12 19.24 -15.68
N GLY A 51 -20.36 19.02 -14.38
CA GLY A 51 -21.57 18.36 -13.87
C GLY A 51 -21.46 16.85 -13.65
N CYS A 52 -20.31 16.24 -13.90
CA CYS A 52 -20.07 14.81 -13.74
C CYS A 52 -19.87 14.39 -12.26
N VAL A 53 -19.24 15.24 -11.44
CA VAL A 53 -19.08 15.04 -9.99
C VAL A 53 -18.93 16.40 -9.28
N SER A 54 -19.29 16.48 -8.00
CA SER A 54 -19.13 17.73 -7.25
C SER A 54 -17.67 17.97 -6.83
N LEU A 55 -17.30 19.24 -6.62
CA LEU A 55 -16.00 19.61 -6.04
C LEU A 55 -15.80 19.01 -4.64
N GLU A 56 -16.89 18.83 -3.91
CA GLU A 56 -16.92 18.20 -2.59
C GLU A 56 -16.52 16.72 -2.70
N ASP A 57 -17.08 15.97 -3.66
CA ASP A 57 -16.74 14.56 -3.89
C ASP A 57 -15.26 14.38 -4.25
N ILE A 58 -14.72 15.27 -5.10
CA ILE A 58 -13.30 15.26 -5.48
C ILE A 58 -12.41 15.54 -4.25
N SER A 59 -12.80 16.51 -3.43
CA SER A 59 -12.06 16.87 -2.22
C SER A 59 -12.03 15.71 -1.23
N TYR A 60 -13.19 15.08 -0.99
CA TYR A 60 -13.28 13.90 -0.14
C TYR A 60 -12.48 12.73 -0.68
N PHE A 61 -12.55 12.46 -1.99
CA PHE A 61 -11.76 11.44 -2.65
C PHE A 61 -10.25 11.63 -2.39
N LEU A 62 -9.73 12.85 -2.61
CA LEU A 62 -8.32 13.16 -2.40
C LEU A 62 -7.91 13.02 -0.93
N ILE A 63 -8.74 13.49 0.01
CA ILE A 63 -8.45 13.38 1.44
C ILE A 63 -8.45 11.91 1.86
N ILE A 64 -9.52 11.17 1.55
CA ILE A 64 -9.70 9.82 2.06
C ILE A 64 -8.67 8.86 1.49
N THR A 65 -8.31 9.00 0.21
CA THR A 65 -7.31 8.13 -0.42
C THR A 65 -5.92 8.34 0.18
N ASN A 66 -5.56 9.58 0.51
CA ASN A 66 -4.29 9.88 1.17
C ASN A 66 -4.29 9.43 2.64
N VAL A 67 -5.38 9.67 3.37
CA VAL A 67 -5.54 9.17 4.75
C VAL A 67 -5.43 7.65 4.80
N MET A 68 -6.06 6.94 3.86
CA MET A 68 -6.02 5.47 3.81
C MET A 68 -4.62 4.93 3.48
N LYS A 69 -3.88 5.58 2.56
CA LYS A 69 -2.45 5.24 2.35
C LYS A 69 -1.64 5.41 3.64
N LEU A 70 -1.81 6.54 4.33
CA LEU A 70 -1.13 6.81 5.61
C LEU A 70 -1.49 5.77 6.67
N LEU A 71 -2.77 5.38 6.77
CA LEU A 71 -3.22 4.30 7.66
C LEU A 71 -2.50 2.99 7.34
N GLY A 72 -2.37 2.60 6.07
CA GLY A 72 -1.62 1.42 5.67
C GLY A 72 -0.14 1.47 6.10
N ILE A 73 0.51 2.64 6.01
CA ILE A 73 1.89 2.85 6.49
C ILE A 73 1.97 2.69 8.02
N LEU A 74 1.04 3.30 8.76
CA LEU A 74 0.99 3.21 10.22
C LEU A 74 0.71 1.78 10.70
N THR A 75 -0.23 1.08 10.07
CA THR A 75 -0.52 -0.33 10.36
C THR A 75 0.71 -1.21 10.09
N SER A 76 1.43 -0.94 8.99
CA SER A 76 2.68 -1.63 8.69
C SER A 76 3.75 -1.41 9.77
N LEU A 77 3.89 -0.18 10.30
CA LEU A 77 4.81 0.09 11.41
C LEU A 77 4.47 -0.75 12.64
N LEU A 78 3.18 -0.87 13.00
CA LEU A 78 2.73 -1.69 14.12
C LEU A 78 3.09 -3.17 13.91
N ILE A 79 2.77 -3.73 12.74
CA ILE A 79 3.05 -5.14 12.43
C ILE A 79 4.56 -5.40 12.38
N SER A 80 5.31 -4.56 11.69
CA SER A 80 6.76 -4.65 11.59
C SER A 80 7.43 -4.49 12.95
N GLY A 81 6.98 -3.55 13.77
CA GLY A 81 7.45 -3.32 15.13
C GLY A 81 7.23 -4.53 16.03
N PHE A 82 6.00 -5.07 16.01
CA PHE A 82 5.65 -6.29 16.73
C PHE A 82 6.53 -7.48 16.32
N LEU A 83 6.74 -7.68 15.01
CA LEU A 83 7.61 -8.75 14.50
C LEU A 83 9.08 -8.56 14.88
N SER A 84 9.59 -7.33 14.82
CA SER A 84 10.95 -7.01 15.30
C SER A 84 11.12 -7.40 16.76
N PHE A 85 10.15 -7.05 17.62
CA PHE A 85 10.16 -7.41 19.02
C PHE A 85 10.11 -8.94 19.22
N LYS A 86 9.13 -9.62 18.59
CA LYS A 86 8.96 -11.07 18.67
C LYS A 86 10.21 -11.84 18.25
N ARG A 87 10.92 -11.36 17.23
CA ARG A 87 12.15 -11.98 16.69
C ARG A 87 13.43 -11.50 17.37
N ARG A 88 13.33 -10.65 18.39
CA ARG A 88 14.46 -10.01 19.08
C ARG A 88 15.40 -9.26 18.11
N ILE A 89 14.88 -8.75 16.99
CA ILE A 89 15.59 -7.90 16.04
C ILE A 89 15.51 -6.44 16.52
N SER A 90 16.44 -5.58 16.08
CA SER A 90 16.38 -4.14 16.41
C SER A 90 15.11 -3.51 15.87
N TRP A 91 14.35 -2.81 16.72
CA TRP A 91 13.18 -2.04 16.31
C TRP A 91 13.54 -0.91 15.32
N ILE A 92 14.80 -0.47 15.33
CA ILE A 92 15.36 0.50 14.38
C ILE A 92 15.12 0.06 12.92
N ASN A 93 15.11 -1.24 12.63
CA ASN A 93 14.81 -1.73 11.28
C ASN A 93 13.37 -1.39 10.87
N SER A 94 12.40 -1.58 11.76
CA SER A 94 11.00 -1.21 11.52
C SER A 94 10.85 0.31 11.40
N PHE A 95 11.59 1.07 12.20
CA PHE A 95 11.60 2.53 12.09
C PHE A 95 12.17 3.00 10.74
N LEU A 96 13.28 2.42 10.27
CA LEU A 96 13.85 2.72 8.96
C LEU A 96 12.86 2.42 7.83
N VAL A 97 12.15 1.29 7.88
CA VAL A 97 11.10 0.95 6.91
C VAL A 97 9.99 1.99 6.93
N PHE A 98 9.52 2.37 8.11
CA PHE A 98 8.49 3.39 8.27
C PHE A 98 8.92 4.74 7.72
N THR A 99 10.11 5.24 8.12
CA THR A 99 10.62 6.53 7.64
C THR A 99 10.78 6.52 6.12
N SER A 100 11.29 5.43 5.54
CA SER A 100 11.45 5.31 4.09
C SER A 100 10.10 5.33 3.37
N MET A 101 9.12 4.56 3.84
CA MET A 101 7.77 4.56 3.30
C MET A 101 7.09 5.92 3.44
N TYR A 102 7.22 6.57 4.59
CA TYR A 102 6.64 7.88 4.85
C TYR A 102 7.23 8.96 3.96
N LEU A 103 8.56 8.99 3.78
CA LEU A 103 9.22 9.95 2.88
C LEU A 103 8.76 9.75 1.44
N LEU A 104 8.72 8.49 0.96
CA LEU A 104 8.24 8.19 -0.39
C LEU A 104 6.75 8.55 -0.57
N TYR A 105 5.93 8.38 0.46
CA TYR A 105 4.54 8.84 0.48
C TYR A 105 4.45 10.37 0.42
N TYR A 106 5.22 11.06 1.26
CA TYR A 106 5.20 12.52 1.39
C TYR A 106 5.62 13.24 0.09
N PHE A 107 6.61 12.69 -0.62
CA PHE A 107 7.05 13.23 -1.91
C PHE A 107 6.24 12.70 -3.11
N ASP A 108 5.21 11.89 -2.89
CA ASP A 108 4.40 11.22 -3.93
C ASP A 108 5.22 10.34 -4.90
N ILE A 109 6.32 9.76 -4.40
CA ILE A 109 7.24 8.88 -5.16
C ILE A 109 6.97 7.39 -4.81
N LEU A 110 5.96 7.10 -3.99
CA LEU A 110 5.61 5.72 -3.62
C LEU A 110 5.27 4.88 -4.88
N GLY A 111 4.84 5.51 -5.97
CA GLY A 111 4.77 4.86 -7.28
C GLY A 111 3.59 3.88 -7.40
N TRP A 112 2.37 4.39 -7.29
CA TRP A 112 1.15 3.58 -7.30
C TRP A 112 0.94 2.80 -8.61
N GLN A 113 1.44 3.36 -9.71
CA GLN A 113 1.48 2.74 -11.02
C GLN A 113 2.18 1.37 -11.01
N TYR A 114 3.12 1.12 -10.09
CA TYR A 114 3.78 -0.18 -10.00
C TYR A 114 2.88 -1.24 -9.33
N ALA A 115 2.14 -0.86 -8.28
CA ALA A 115 1.15 -1.73 -7.66
C ALA A 115 0.03 -2.13 -8.63
N ARG A 116 -0.31 -1.22 -9.56
CA ARG A 116 -1.27 -1.45 -10.63
C ARG A 116 -0.89 -2.70 -11.46
N TYR A 117 0.39 -2.93 -11.78
CA TYR A 117 0.80 -4.15 -12.52
C TYR A 117 0.61 -5.45 -11.74
N ILE A 118 0.73 -5.43 -10.41
CA ILE A 118 0.53 -6.62 -9.56
C ILE A 118 -0.92 -7.08 -9.62
N VAL A 119 -1.86 -6.11 -9.64
CA VAL A 119 -3.30 -6.38 -9.66
C VAL A 119 -3.90 -6.38 -11.07
N ALA A 120 -3.08 -6.17 -12.11
CA ALA A 120 -3.53 -6.06 -13.49
C ALA A 120 -4.43 -7.21 -13.99
N PRO A 121 -4.21 -8.48 -13.60
CA PRO A 121 -5.11 -9.56 -14.00
C PRO A 121 -6.57 -9.36 -13.56
N LEU A 122 -6.81 -8.54 -12.54
CA LEU A 122 -8.14 -8.29 -12.00
C LEU A 122 -8.94 -7.27 -12.83
N TRP A 123 -8.32 -6.51 -13.75
CA TRP A 123 -9.06 -5.57 -14.63
C TRP A 123 -10.01 -6.25 -15.61
N LEU A 124 -9.93 -7.57 -15.72
CA LEU A 124 -10.87 -8.37 -16.49
C LEU A 124 -12.23 -8.54 -15.76
N LEU A 125 -12.36 -8.04 -14.54
CA LEU A 125 -13.60 -8.05 -13.78
C LEU A 125 -14.48 -6.87 -14.20
N ASP A 126 -15.71 -7.17 -14.65
CA ASP A 126 -16.64 -6.15 -15.15
C ASP A 126 -17.25 -5.27 -14.04
N ASN A 127 -17.11 -5.67 -12.77
CA ASN A 127 -17.67 -4.94 -11.63
C ASN A 127 -16.57 -4.19 -10.87
N PHE A 128 -16.64 -2.86 -10.87
CA PHE A 128 -15.67 -1.97 -10.22
C PHE A 128 -15.44 -2.29 -8.74
N MET A 129 -16.52 -2.42 -7.96
CA MET A 129 -16.44 -2.74 -6.54
C MET A 129 -15.70 -4.07 -6.30
N VAL A 130 -16.05 -5.10 -7.06
CA VAL A 130 -15.41 -6.42 -6.97
C VAL A 130 -13.95 -6.34 -7.40
N GLU A 131 -13.63 -5.62 -8.47
CA GLU A 131 -12.26 -5.41 -8.95
C GLU A 131 -11.38 -4.79 -7.86
N LYS A 132 -11.81 -3.66 -7.26
CA LYS A 132 -11.03 -2.97 -6.22
C LYS A 132 -10.96 -3.78 -4.92
N ALA A 133 -12.04 -4.45 -4.53
CA ALA A 133 -12.04 -5.33 -3.36
C ALA A 133 -11.08 -6.51 -3.52
N MET A 134 -11.09 -7.17 -4.69
CA MET A 134 -10.17 -8.27 -4.99
C MET A 134 -8.72 -7.79 -5.06
N ALA A 135 -8.47 -6.60 -5.63
CA ALA A 135 -7.14 -5.99 -5.66
C ALA A 135 -6.61 -5.72 -4.24
N ALA A 136 -7.45 -5.17 -3.37
CA ALA A 136 -7.11 -4.97 -1.96
C ALA A 136 -6.83 -6.30 -1.25
N LEU A 137 -7.69 -7.31 -1.41
CA LEU A 137 -7.52 -8.62 -0.78
C LEU A 137 -6.24 -9.33 -1.26
N LEU A 138 -5.93 -9.26 -2.55
CA LEU A 138 -4.69 -9.81 -3.11
C LEU A 138 -3.46 -9.16 -2.48
N LEU A 139 -3.44 -7.84 -2.37
CA LEU A 139 -2.34 -7.10 -1.76
C LEU A 139 -2.21 -7.34 -0.24
N ILE A 140 -3.34 -7.48 0.47
CA ILE A 140 -3.34 -7.92 1.87
C ILE A 140 -2.73 -9.31 1.98
N ALA A 141 -3.18 -10.27 1.18
CA ALA A 141 -2.66 -11.63 1.18
C ALA A 141 -1.15 -11.65 0.89
N LEU A 142 -0.68 -10.85 -0.06
CA LEU A 142 0.74 -10.70 -0.37
C LEU A 142 1.53 -10.08 0.79
N SER A 143 1.00 -9.04 1.44
CA SER A 143 1.63 -8.42 2.62
C SER A 143 1.78 -9.43 3.77
N MET A 144 0.74 -10.24 4.02
CA MET A 144 0.74 -11.28 5.03
C MET A 144 1.73 -12.39 4.69
N PHE A 145 1.75 -12.82 3.42
CA PHE A 145 2.73 -13.79 2.95
C PHE A 145 4.16 -13.29 3.19
N LEU A 146 4.46 -12.02 2.86
CA LEU A 146 5.80 -11.45 3.05
C LEU A 146 6.22 -11.41 4.53
N TRP A 147 5.32 -11.03 5.43
CA TRP A 147 5.61 -10.96 6.87
C TRP A 147 5.75 -12.32 7.55
N PHE A 148 4.90 -13.28 7.20
CA PHE A 148 4.71 -14.49 7.98
C PHE A 148 5.23 -15.77 7.31
N SER A 149 5.50 -15.77 6.00
CA SER A 149 5.92 -16.97 5.29
C SER A 149 7.24 -17.54 5.85
N PRO A 150 7.34 -18.88 6.02
CA PRO A 150 8.58 -19.54 6.39
C PRO A 150 9.73 -19.26 5.42
N ILE A 151 9.43 -18.94 4.16
CA ILE A 151 10.43 -18.67 3.12
C ILE A 151 11.09 -17.31 3.38
N THR A 152 10.28 -16.26 3.56
CA THR A 152 10.80 -14.91 3.85
C THR A 152 11.50 -14.86 5.19
N ASN A 153 10.98 -15.59 6.19
CA ASN A 153 11.61 -15.73 7.50
C ASN A 153 13.00 -16.35 7.43
N ARG A 154 13.17 -17.42 6.65
CA ARG A 154 14.48 -18.04 6.42
C ARG A 154 15.46 -17.09 5.71
N PHE A 155 14.98 -16.33 4.73
CA PHE A 155 15.80 -15.34 4.03
C PHE A 155 16.32 -14.24 4.98
N MET A 156 15.47 -13.71 5.85
CA MET A 156 15.83 -12.68 6.83
C MET A 156 16.80 -13.20 7.91
N ALA A 157 16.66 -14.46 8.32
CA ALA A 157 17.52 -15.09 9.35
C ALA A 157 18.94 -15.35 8.86
N LYS A 158 19.15 -15.63 7.56
CA LYS A 158 20.48 -15.80 6.96
C LYS A 158 21.35 -14.52 6.96
N ALA A 159 20.83 -13.37 7.41
CA ALA A 159 21.62 -12.13 7.52
C ALA A 159 22.17 -11.89 8.93
N THR A 160 21.78 -12.70 9.90
CA THR A 160 22.20 -12.58 11.31
C THR A 160 23.25 -13.62 11.73
N THR A 161 23.57 -14.56 10.84
CA THR A 161 24.73 -15.45 10.90
C THR A 161 25.89 -14.82 10.16
#